data_AF-A0A4C1WJM4-F1
#
_entry.id   AF-A0A4C1WJM4-F1
#
_cell.length_a   1.000
_cell.length_b   1.000
_cell.length_c   1.000
_cell.angle_alpha   90.00
_cell.angle_beta   90.00
_cell.angle_gamma   90.00
#
_symmetry.space_group_name_H-M   'P 1'
#
loop_
_entity.id
_entity.type
_entity.pdbx_description
1 polymer ?
#
loop_
_entity_poly.entity_id
_entity_poly.type
_entity_poly.pdbx_seq_one_letter_code
_entity_poly.pdbx_strand_id
1 'polypeptide(L)'
;MLLHHVRGPTSFQYLKTVDGVLKETYQAACRARGLLENDWENTLREASLSQCPLQLRELFVVILLFCQPSEPLKLWNIFKDDLCEDIRHRIRQQNQDITLPYNEDIYNEGLIQIENKLLQLNDKA
;
A
#
# COMPACT_ATOMS: atom_id res chain seq x y z
N MET A 1 21.56 -10.41 -36.78
CA MET A 1 21.25 -8.99 -37.09
C MET A 1 19.85 -8.67 -36.60
N LEU A 2 19.74 -7.65 -35.73
CA LEU A 2 18.73 -6.58 -35.68
C LEU A 2 18.42 -6.22 -34.23
N LEU A 3 19.31 -5.38 -33.67
CA LEU A 3 18.98 -4.46 -32.59
C LEU A 3 17.70 -3.72 -33.01
N HIS A 4 16.54 -4.16 -32.51
CA HIS A 4 15.37 -3.30 -32.43
C HIS A 4 15.62 -2.34 -31.28
N HIS A 5 16.43 -1.32 -31.60
CA HIS A 5 16.70 -0.18 -30.75
C HIS A 5 15.39 0.61 -30.65
N VAL A 6 14.57 0.29 -29.65
CA VAL A 6 13.47 1.17 -29.25
C VAL A 6 14.09 2.56 -29.07
N ARG A 7 13.62 3.55 -29.83
CA ARG A 7 14.13 4.91 -29.74
C ARG A 7 13.89 5.39 -28.32
N GLY A 8 14.98 5.62 -27.59
CA GLY A 8 14.92 6.22 -26.28
C GLY A 8 14.26 7.60 -26.37
N PRO A 9 13.66 8.06 -25.27
CA PRO A 9 13.03 9.37 -25.21
C PRO A 9 14.00 10.48 -25.63
N THR A 10 13.62 11.29 -26.62
CA THR A 10 14.48 12.36 -27.15
C THR A 10 14.41 13.65 -26.34
N SER A 11 13.54 13.73 -25.34
CA SER A 11 13.45 14.84 -24.39
C SER A 11 12.72 14.45 -23.10
N PHE A 12 12.92 15.22 -22.04
CA PHE A 12 12.15 15.10 -20.79
C PHE A 12 10.64 15.27 -21.02
N GLN A 13 10.25 16.13 -21.96
CA GLN A 13 8.85 16.31 -22.33
C GLN A 13 8.27 15.06 -23.00
N TYR A 14 9.07 14.35 -23.81
CA TYR A 14 8.68 13.07 -24.41
C TYR A 14 8.48 11.99 -23.34
N LEU A 15 9.36 11.93 -22.32
CA LEU A 15 9.18 11.07 -21.15
C LEU A 15 7.85 11.33 -20.44
N LYS A 16 7.42 12.59 -20.39
CA LYS A 16 6.19 13.01 -19.72
C LYS A 16 4.93 12.86 -20.59
N THR A 17 5.07 12.58 -21.88
CA THR A 17 3.96 12.48 -22.84
C THR A 17 3.60 11.03 -23.10
N VAL A 18 2.37 10.61 -22.84
CA VAL A 18 1.86 9.24 -23.08
C VAL A 18 0.72 9.32 -24.08
N ASP A 19 0.80 8.56 -25.17
CA ASP A 19 -0.20 8.55 -26.26
C ASP A 19 -0.55 9.96 -26.79
N GLY A 20 0.47 10.82 -26.91
CA GLY A 20 0.30 12.21 -27.37
C GLY A 20 -0.20 13.19 -26.29
N VAL A 21 -0.50 12.73 -25.08
CA VAL A 21 -0.97 13.56 -23.97
C VAL A 21 0.15 13.81 -22.97
N LEU A 22 0.50 15.08 -22.77
CA LEU A 22 1.45 15.49 -21.72
C LEU A 22 0.81 15.26 -20.34
N LYS A 23 1.45 14.44 -19.50
CA LYS A 23 1.01 14.19 -18.13
C LYS A 23 1.54 15.27 -17.19
N GLU A 24 0.85 15.47 -16.07
CA GLU A 24 1.19 16.52 -15.09
C GLU A 24 2.48 16.22 -14.32
N THR A 25 2.80 14.95 -14.10
CA THR A 25 4.02 14.49 -13.43
C THR A 25 4.67 13.34 -14.18
N TYR A 26 5.97 13.11 -13.96
CA TYR A 26 6.65 11.94 -14.52
C TYR A 26 6.07 10.64 -13.95
N GLN A 27 5.66 10.62 -12.68
CA GLN A 27 4.98 9.48 -12.06
C GLN A 27 3.67 9.15 -12.78
N ALA A 28 2.86 10.15 -13.14
CA ALA A 28 1.64 9.95 -13.92
C ALA A 28 1.94 9.41 -15.33
N ALA A 29 3.05 9.84 -15.95
CA ALA A 29 3.51 9.29 -17.23
C ALA A 29 3.99 7.85 -17.12
N CYS A 30 4.71 7.49 -16.07
CA CYS A 30 5.12 6.10 -15.79
C CYS A 30 3.90 5.21 -15.50
N ARG A 31 2.94 5.71 -14.72
CA ARG A 31 1.69 4.99 -14.40
C ARG A 31 0.86 4.72 -15.65
N ALA A 32 0.68 5.73 -16.51
CA ALA A 32 -0.07 5.58 -17.76
C ALA A 32 0.62 4.66 -18.78
N ARG A 33 1.94 4.46 -18.68
CA ARG A 33 2.68 3.48 -19.48
C ARG A 33 2.68 2.07 -18.90
N GLY A 34 2.03 1.84 -17.75
CA GLY A 34 2.09 0.56 -17.04
C GLY A 34 3.48 0.24 -16.48
N LEU A 35 4.36 1.24 -16.33
CA LEU A 35 5.72 1.06 -15.80
C LEU A 35 5.76 1.06 -14.27
N LEU A 36 4.68 1.50 -13.62
CA LEU A 36 4.50 1.37 -12.18
C LEU A 36 3.59 0.17 -11.93
N GLU A 37 4.19 -0.95 -11.53
CA GLU A 37 3.44 -2.10 -11.03
C GLU A 37 2.72 -1.70 -9.74
N ASN A 38 1.39 -1.80 -9.72
CA ASN A 38 0.57 -1.66 -8.51
C ASN A 38 0.43 -3.03 -7.82
N ASP A 39 1.54 -3.75 -7.65
CA ASP A 39 1.51 -5.14 -7.17
C ASP A 39 1.41 -5.27 -5.64
N TRP A 40 1.10 -4.15 -4.96
CA TRP A 40 0.99 -4.09 -3.51
C TRP A 40 -0.08 -5.02 -2.95
N GLU A 41 -1.11 -5.35 -3.74
CA GLU A 41 -2.09 -6.36 -3.34
C GLU A 41 -1.45 -7.74 -3.23
N ASN A 42 -0.65 -8.17 -4.22
CA ASN A 42 0.05 -9.46 -4.14
C ASN A 42 1.10 -9.44 -3.03
N THR A 43 1.86 -8.35 -2.89
CA THR A 43 2.82 -8.18 -1.79
C THR A 43 2.15 -8.34 -0.42
N LEU A 44 1.02 -7.65 -0.17
CA LEU A 44 0.30 -7.74 1.09
C LEU A 44 -0.34 -9.11 1.30
N ARG A 45 -0.81 -9.76 0.21
CA ARG A 45 -1.36 -11.11 0.25
C ARG A 45 -0.33 -12.16 0.62
N GLU A 46 0.89 -12.06 0.10
CA GLU A 46 2.00 -12.95 0.51
C GLU A 46 2.42 -12.69 1.96
N ALA A 47 2.47 -11.41 2.35
CA ALA A 47 2.82 -11.03 3.71
C ALA A 47 1.76 -11.49 4.73
N SER A 48 0.46 -11.40 4.42
CA SER A 48 -0.60 -11.81 5.35
C SER A 48 -0.58 -13.31 5.66
N LEU A 49 -0.04 -14.12 4.76
CA LEU A 49 0.13 -15.56 4.96
C LEU A 49 1.34 -15.93 5.83
N SER A 50 2.32 -15.02 5.99
CA SER A 50 3.63 -15.35 6.56
C SER A 50 4.09 -14.46 7.71
N GLN A 51 3.50 -13.27 7.88
CA GLN A 51 3.89 -12.27 8.87
C GLN A 51 2.85 -12.15 9.98
N CYS A 52 3.26 -11.66 11.15
CA CYS A 52 2.30 -11.30 12.19
C CYS A 52 1.58 -9.97 11.86
N PRO A 53 0.37 -9.72 12.40
CA PRO A 53 -0.41 -8.52 12.10
C PRO A 53 0.36 -7.21 12.34
N LEU A 54 1.21 -7.15 13.37
CA LEU A 54 2.05 -5.98 13.64
C LEU A 54 3.02 -5.69 12.48
N GLN A 55 3.75 -6.72 12.02
CA GLN A 55 4.67 -6.59 10.89
C GLN A 55 3.93 -6.27 9.59
N LEU A 56 2.72 -6.84 9.41
CA LEU A 56 1.87 -6.53 8.27
C LEU A 56 1.43 -5.06 8.26
N ARG A 57 1.08 -4.48 9.42
CA ARG A 57 0.79 -3.04 9.57
C ARG A 57 2.03 -2.19 9.25
N GLU A 58 3.23 -2.61 9.68
CA GLU A 58 4.46 -1.88 9.35
C GLU A 58 4.76 -1.88 7.85
N LEU A 59 4.58 -3.02 7.17
CA LEU A 59 4.70 -3.11 5.72
C LEU A 59 3.68 -2.21 5.03
N PHE A 60 2.42 -2.22 5.50
CA PHE A 60 1.38 -1.36 4.97
C PHE A 60 1.76 0.13 5.08
N VAL A 61 2.31 0.56 6.22
CA VAL A 61 2.81 1.92 6.42
C VAL A 61 3.94 2.27 5.43
N VAL A 62 4.89 1.35 5.21
CA VAL A 62 5.97 1.53 4.22
C VAL A 62 5.40 1.72 2.81
N ILE A 63 4.43 0.91 2.43
CA ILE A 63 3.75 1.03 1.12
C ILE A 63 3.07 2.40 1.01
N LEU A 64 2.34 2.85 2.04
CA LEU A 64 1.67 4.15 2.01
C LEU A 64 2.66 5.32 1.85
N LEU A 65 3.78 5.30 2.58
CA LEU A 65 4.77 6.39 2.56
C LEU A 65 5.57 6.44 1.26
N PHE A 66 6.16 5.30 0.88
CA PHE A 66 7.21 5.28 -0.14
C PHE A 66 6.70 4.85 -1.51
N CYS A 67 5.63 4.07 -1.55
CA CYS A 67 5.12 3.50 -2.80
C CYS A 67 3.91 4.24 -3.36
N GLN A 68 3.24 5.07 -2.55
CA GLN A 68 2.10 5.90 -2.93
C GLN A 68 1.08 5.13 -3.80
N PRO A 69 0.48 4.06 -3.24
CA PRO A 69 -0.43 3.19 -3.98
C PRO A 69 -1.57 4.01 -4.59
N SER A 70 -2.04 3.57 -5.75
CA SER A 70 -3.11 4.28 -6.49
C SER A 70 -4.45 4.24 -5.75
N GLU A 71 -4.73 3.15 -5.04
CA GLU A 71 -5.99 2.89 -4.33
C GLU A 71 -5.71 2.42 -2.89
N PRO A 72 -5.18 3.27 -1.99
CA PRO A 72 -4.83 2.87 -0.62
C PRO A 72 -6.04 2.37 0.16
N LEU A 73 -7.22 2.96 -0.04
CA LEU A 73 -8.47 2.55 0.60
C LEU A 73 -8.91 1.15 0.17
N LYS A 74 -8.69 0.79 -1.11
CA LYS A 74 -8.99 -0.56 -1.61
C LYS A 74 -8.09 -1.59 -0.96
N LEU A 75 -6.78 -1.30 -0.87
CA LEU A 75 -5.83 -2.18 -0.17
C LEU A 75 -6.22 -2.36 1.30
N TRP A 76 -6.55 -1.27 2.00
CA TRP A 76 -7.05 -1.32 3.37
C TRP A 76 -8.27 -2.25 3.49
N ASN A 77 -9.29 -2.06 2.65
CA ASN A 77 -10.52 -2.86 2.71
C ASN A 77 -10.29 -4.36 2.46
N ILE A 78 -9.28 -4.71 1.66
CA ILE A 78 -8.93 -6.11 1.40
C ILE A 78 -8.24 -6.74 2.62
N PHE A 79 -7.34 -6.01 3.29
CA PHE A 79 -6.44 -6.58 4.31
C PHE A 79 -6.74 -6.16 5.75
N LYS A 80 -7.76 -5.31 6.01
CA LYS A 80 -8.05 -4.77 7.35
C LYS A 80 -8.26 -5.85 8.42
N ASP A 81 -8.79 -7.00 8.06
CA ASP A 81 -9.00 -8.11 9.00
C ASP A 81 -7.65 -8.72 9.42
N ASP A 82 -6.78 -9.02 8.46
CA ASP A 82 -5.42 -9.53 8.71
C ASP A 82 -4.58 -8.50 9.49
N LEU A 83 -4.70 -7.23 9.11
CA LEU A 83 -4.02 -6.10 9.74
C LEU A 83 -4.48 -5.86 11.18
N CYS A 84 -5.66 -6.32 11.58
CA CYS A 84 -6.23 -6.06 12.90
C CYS A 84 -6.48 -7.34 13.73
N GLU A 85 -5.98 -8.49 13.28
CA GLU A 85 -6.28 -9.77 13.93
C GLU A 85 -5.76 -9.85 15.37
N ASP A 86 -4.57 -9.29 15.63
CA ASP A 86 -4.00 -9.21 16.98
C ASP A 86 -4.81 -8.29 17.91
N ILE A 87 -5.36 -7.19 17.39
CA ILE A 87 -6.22 -6.27 18.13
C ILE A 87 -7.51 -6.99 18.52
N ARG A 88 -8.16 -7.67 17.56
CA ARG A 88 -9.35 -8.47 17.82
C ARG A 88 -9.05 -9.56 18.86
N HIS A 89 -7.96 -10.29 18.69
CA HIS A 89 -7.54 -11.35 19.60
C HIS A 89 -7.30 -10.80 21.03
N ARG A 90 -6.65 -9.64 21.17
CA ARG A 90 -6.47 -8.96 22.46
C ARG A 90 -7.82 -8.65 23.12
N ILE A 91 -8.77 -8.09 22.40
CA ILE A 91 -10.10 -7.73 22.95
C ILE A 91 -10.88 -8.99 23.34
N ARG A 92 -10.82 -10.05 22.52
CA ARG A 92 -11.43 -11.36 22.83
C ARG A 92 -10.92 -11.90 24.17
N GLN A 93 -9.62 -11.83 24.41
CA GLN A 93 -9.02 -12.27 25.67
C GLN A 93 -9.46 -11.41 26.86
N GLN A 94 -9.54 -10.09 26.68
CA GLN A 94 -9.97 -9.16 27.73
C GLN A 94 -11.44 -9.36 28.13
N ASN A 95 -12.31 -9.59 27.15
CA ASN A 95 -13.75 -9.71 27.37
C ASN A 95 -14.23 -11.15 27.59
N GLN A 96 -13.34 -12.14 27.46
CA GLN A 96 -13.68 -13.58 27.46
C GLN A 96 -14.74 -13.96 26.41
N ASP A 97 -14.84 -13.20 25.33
CA ASP A 97 -15.76 -13.45 24.21
C ASP A 97 -14.97 -13.91 22.99
N ILE A 98 -15.00 -15.21 22.71
CA ILE A 98 -14.29 -15.83 21.57
C ILE A 98 -15.04 -15.54 20.25
N THR A 99 -16.31 -15.16 20.32
CA THR A 99 -17.18 -14.98 19.15
C THR A 99 -17.17 -13.56 18.59
N LEU A 100 -16.49 -12.62 19.27
CA LEU A 100 -16.40 -11.23 18.87
C LEU A 100 -16.06 -11.09 17.37
N PRO A 101 -16.98 -10.56 16.54
CA PRO A 101 -16.70 -10.29 15.15
C PRO A 101 -15.77 -9.09 15.00
N TYR A 102 -15.23 -8.88 13.79
CA TYR A 102 -14.65 -7.58 13.49
C TYR A 102 -15.74 -6.51 13.51
N ASN A 103 -15.37 -5.33 13.99
CA ASN A 103 -16.23 -4.18 14.10
C ASN A 103 -15.42 -2.89 13.87
N GLU A 104 -16.12 -1.77 13.79
CA GLU A 104 -15.49 -0.48 13.55
C GLU A 104 -14.48 -0.10 14.64
N ASP A 105 -14.70 -0.46 15.91
CA ASP A 105 -13.76 -0.13 16.98
C ASP A 105 -12.39 -0.80 16.79
N ILE A 106 -12.38 -2.06 16.35
CA ILE A 106 -11.15 -2.80 16.02
C ILE A 106 -10.42 -2.14 14.86
N TYR A 107 -11.15 -1.78 13.79
CA TYR A 107 -10.56 -1.13 12.62
C TYR A 107 -10.04 0.27 12.94
N ASN A 108 -10.78 1.04 13.73
CA ASN A 108 -10.39 2.37 14.19
C ASN A 108 -9.09 2.31 15.00
N GLU A 109 -8.95 1.33 15.90
CA GLU A 109 -7.70 1.15 16.63
C GLU A 109 -6.53 0.78 15.69
N GLY A 110 -6.77 -0.07 14.70
CA GLY A 110 -5.77 -0.40 13.68
C GLY A 110 -5.32 0.82 12.89
N LEU A 111 -6.27 1.66 12.46
CA LEU A 111 -6.00 2.92 11.76
C LEU A 111 -5.21 3.90 12.62
N ILE A 112 -5.54 4.03 13.91
CA ILE A 112 -4.78 4.86 14.86
C ILE A 112 -3.33 4.37 14.98
N GLN A 113 -3.10 3.05 15.06
CA GLN A 113 -1.74 2.52 15.09
C GLN A 113 -0.95 2.81 13.80
N ILE A 114 -1.61 2.70 12.65
CA ILE A 114 -1.03 3.04 11.34
C ILE A 114 -0.68 4.54 11.28
N GLU A 115 -1.61 5.42 11.66
CA GLU A 115 -1.41 6.86 11.69
C GLU A 115 -0.26 7.26 12.61
N ASN A 116 -0.22 6.73 13.83
CA ASN A 116 0.88 6.98 14.78
C ASN A 116 2.23 6.56 14.19
N LYS A 117 2.29 5.43 13.48
CA LYS A 117 3.52 4.97 12.82
C LYS A 117 3.89 5.86 11.64
N LEU A 118 2.92 6.32 10.86
CA LEU A 118 3.13 7.27 9.76
C LEU A 118 3.75 8.57 10.27
N LEU A 119 3.20 9.14 11.34
CA LEU A 119 3.73 10.36 11.96
C LEU A 119 5.17 10.17 12.45
N GLN A 120 5.44 9.06 13.16
CA GLN A 120 6.79 8.75 13.67
C GLN A 120 7.86 8.60 12.58
N LEU A 121 7.47 8.13 11.39
CA LEU A 121 8.40 7.96 10.26
C LEU A 121 8.55 9.24 9.45
N ASN A 122 7.48 10.03 9.34
CA ASN A 122 7.51 11.31 8.65
C ASN A 122 8.34 12.36 9.41
N ASP A 123 8.35 12.34 10.74
CA ASP A 123 9.18 13.22 11.58
C ASP A 123 10.69 12.89 11.51
N LYS A 124 11.06 11.75 10.92
CA LYS A 124 12.44 11.27 10.81
C LYS A 124 13.00 11.35 9.38
N ALA A 125 12.18 11.74 8.40
CA ALA A 125 12.55 11.87 6.99
C ALA A 125 12.98 13.31 6.65
#